data_AF-A0A540NKM8-F1
#
_entry.id   AF-A0A540NKM8-F1
#
_cell.length_a   1.000
_cell.length_b   1.000
_cell.length_c   1.000
_cell.angle_alpha   90.00
_cell.angle_beta   90.00
_cell.angle_gamma   90.00
#
_symmetry.space_group_name_H-M   'P 1'
#
loop_
_entity.id
_entity.type
_entity.pdbx_description
1 polymer ?
#
loop_
_entity_poly.entity_id
_entity_poly.type
_entity_poly.pdbx_seq_one_letter_code
_entity_poly.pdbx_strand_id
1 'polypeptide(L)'
;MELAIIGRCNHNGKTVAFPIFGNTSFAEVCSHVCSRFDELVVGTFDLTYAAPGHPSCLIQSDMDVRVMHLFFINEKKTSIDINISDHMIVEAGAYANAENSCGGRQHPC
;
A
#
# COMPACT_ATOMS: atom_id res chain seq x y z
N MET A 1 15.48 -26.38 -5.20
CA MET A 1 14.18 -25.80 -4.82
C MET A 1 14.49 -24.45 -4.21
N GLU A 2 14.03 -23.36 -4.82
CA GLU A 2 14.26 -22.01 -4.30
C GLU A 2 13.40 -21.81 -3.04
N LEU A 3 13.99 -21.25 -1.98
CA LEU A 3 13.27 -21.07 -0.72
C LEU A 3 12.28 -19.92 -0.85
N ALA A 4 11.00 -20.19 -0.63
CA ALA A 4 9.96 -19.18 -0.57
C ALA A 4 9.78 -18.66 0.85
N ILE A 5 9.42 -17.38 0.97
CA ILE A 5 8.85 -16.82 2.20
C ILE A 5 7.37 -16.51 1.97
N ILE A 6 6.52 -16.73 2.98
CA ILE A 6 5.10 -16.37 2.89
C ILE A 6 4.94 -14.87 3.16
N GLY A 7 4.62 -14.10 2.12
CA GLY A 7 4.22 -12.70 2.27
C GLY A 7 2.76 -12.59 2.71
N ARG A 8 2.50 -11.94 3.83
CA ARG A 8 1.16 -11.71 4.39
C ARG A 8 0.81 -10.24 4.24
N CYS A 9 -0.04 -9.93 3.29
CA CYS A 9 -0.53 -8.59 3.05
C CYS A 9 -1.79 -8.35 3.89
N ASN A 10 -1.76 -7.29 4.71
CA ASN A 10 -2.87 -6.89 5.57
C ASN A 10 -3.49 -5.58 5.06
N HIS A 11 -4.80 -5.59 4.82
CA HIS A 11 -5.55 -4.39 4.42
C HIS A 11 -7.01 -4.51 4.90
N ASN A 12 -7.57 -3.46 5.50
CA ASN A 12 -8.96 -3.39 5.99
C ASN A 12 -9.44 -4.60 6.83
N GLY A 13 -8.56 -5.16 7.68
CA GLY A 13 -8.88 -6.32 8.50
C GLY A 13 -8.92 -7.66 7.75
N LYS A 14 -8.58 -7.67 6.45
CA LYS A 14 -8.41 -8.86 5.63
C LYS A 14 -6.92 -9.13 5.43
N THR A 15 -6.54 -10.40 5.58
CA THR A 15 -5.17 -10.88 5.34
C THR A 15 -5.15 -11.80 4.15
N VAL A 16 -4.23 -11.55 3.22
CA VAL A 16 -3.97 -12.38 2.05
C VAL A 16 -2.53 -12.85 2.11
N ALA A 17 -2.30 -14.14 1.86
CA ALA A 17 -0.96 -14.71 1.89
C ALA A 17 -0.60 -15.34 0.53
N PHE A 18 0.64 -15.16 0.09
CA PHE A 18 1.18 -15.80 -1.11
C PHE A 18 2.70 -16.03 -0.96
N PRO A 19 3.27 -17.02 -1.67
CA PRO A 19 4.70 -17.26 -1.64
C PRO A 19 5.47 -16.19 -2.42
N ILE A 20 6.57 -15.71 -1.85
CA ILE A 20 7.54 -14.79 -2.47
C ILE A 20 8.86 -15.56 -2.62
N PHE A 21 9.34 -15.64 -3.85
CA PHE A 21 10.60 -16.28 -4.25
C PHE A 21 11.68 -15.23 -4.49
N GLY A 22 12.94 -15.65 -4.60
CA GLY A 22 14.07 -14.73 -4.83
C GLY A 22 14.04 -14.03 -6.18
N ASN A 23 13.23 -14.53 -7.12
CA ASN A 23 12.99 -13.96 -8.43
C ASN A 23 11.59 -13.32 -8.60
N THR A 24 10.78 -13.25 -7.54
CA THR A 24 9.48 -12.57 -7.60
C THR A 24 9.70 -11.07 -7.84
N SER A 25 9.06 -10.54 -8.88
CA SER A 25 9.12 -9.12 -9.23
C SER A 25 8.15 -8.29 -8.39
N PHE A 26 8.42 -6.99 -8.28
CA PHE A 26 7.53 -6.03 -7.63
C PHE A 26 6.17 -5.97 -8.34
N ALA A 27 6.14 -6.07 -9.66
CA ALA A 27 4.90 -6.10 -10.43
C ALA A 27 4.03 -7.32 -10.08
N GLU A 28 4.63 -8.50 -9.88
CA GLU A 28 3.90 -9.70 -9.45
C GLU A 28 3.32 -9.55 -8.04
N VAL A 29 4.08 -8.96 -7.10
CA VAL A 29 3.59 -8.63 -5.75
C VAL A 29 2.36 -7.72 -5.83
N CYS A 30 2.46 -6.62 -6.58
CA CYS A 30 1.36 -5.68 -6.77
C CYS A 30 0.14 -6.33 -7.45
N SER A 31 0.36 -7.15 -8.48
CA SER A 31 -0.71 -7.89 -9.15
C SER A 31 -1.40 -8.87 -8.21
N HIS A 32 -0.66 -9.56 -7.34
CA HIS A 32 -1.23 -10.46 -6.35
C HIS A 32 -2.10 -9.72 -5.34
N VAL A 33 -1.63 -8.57 -4.84
CA VAL A 33 -2.40 -7.71 -3.94
C VAL A 33 -3.70 -7.27 -4.62
N CYS A 34 -3.63 -6.66 -5.80
CA CYS A 34 -4.82 -6.16 -6.50
C CYS A 34 -5.80 -7.28 -6.90
N SER A 35 -5.31 -8.50 -7.16
CA SER A 35 -6.19 -9.64 -7.45
C SER A 35 -7.03 -10.12 -6.25
N ARG A 36 -6.73 -9.62 -5.04
CA ARG A 36 -7.36 -10.07 -3.79
C ARG A 36 -8.02 -8.95 -3.00
N PHE A 37 -7.70 -7.71 -3.31
CA PHE A 37 -8.28 -6.49 -2.75
C PHE A 37 -8.80 -5.65 -3.92
N ASP A 38 -10.09 -5.78 -4.22
CA ASP A 38 -10.73 -5.17 -5.40
C ASP A 38 -10.72 -3.63 -5.35
N GLU A 39 -10.54 -3.07 -4.16
CA GLU A 39 -10.42 -1.64 -3.90
C GLU A 39 -9.03 -1.06 -4.24
N LEU A 40 -8.00 -1.89 -4.38
CA LEU A 40 -6.64 -1.46 -4.60
C LEU A 40 -6.29 -1.41 -6.09
N VAL A 41 -5.66 -0.31 -6.50
CA VAL A 41 -5.16 -0.10 -7.87
C VAL A 41 -3.63 0.05 -7.83
N VAL A 42 -2.93 -0.61 -8.74
CA VAL A 42 -1.46 -0.50 -8.82
C VAL A 42 -1.06 0.98 -8.97
N GLY A 43 -0.17 1.44 -8.10
CA GLY A 43 0.29 2.83 -8.06
C GLY A 43 -0.51 3.74 -7.13
N THR A 44 -1.60 3.26 -6.52
CA THR A 44 -2.39 4.03 -5.53
C THR A 44 -2.14 3.58 -4.10
N PHE A 45 -1.18 2.69 -3.86
CA PHE A 45 -0.82 2.21 -2.53
C PHE A 45 0.69 1.99 -2.43
N ASP A 46 1.20 2.07 -1.20
CA ASP A 46 2.56 1.67 -0.86
C ASP A 46 2.57 0.33 -0.13
N LEU A 47 3.63 -0.43 -0.35
CA LEU A 47 3.93 -1.68 0.35
C LEU A 47 5.11 -1.47 1.28
N THR A 48 4.95 -1.80 2.55
CA THR A 48 6.02 -1.68 3.54
C THR A 48 6.17 -2.94 4.37
N TYR A 49 7.38 -3.18 4.88
CA TYR A 49 7.66 -4.29 5.79
C TYR A 49 8.57 -3.86 6.94
N ALA A 50 8.47 -4.56 8.07
CA ALA A 50 9.33 -4.29 9.23
C ALA A 50 10.46 -5.33 9.33
N ALA A 51 11.71 -4.88 9.25
CA ALA A 51 12.89 -5.69 9.53
C ALA A 51 13.44 -5.38 10.94
N PRO A 52 13.78 -6.39 11.77
CA PRO A 52 14.41 -6.16 13.06
C PRO A 52 15.67 -5.30 12.94
N GLY A 53 15.77 -4.25 13.77
CA GLY A 53 16.91 -3.32 13.74
C GLY A 53 16.83 -2.23 12.66
N HIS A 54 15.76 -2.20 11.86
CA HIS A 54 15.57 -1.22 10.80
C HIS A 54 14.22 -0.51 10.94
N PRO A 55 14.10 0.75 10.46
CA PRO A 55 12.79 1.38 10.28
C PRO A 55 11.95 0.59 9.26
N SER A 56 10.65 0.88 9.20
CA SER A 56 9.77 0.32 8.17
C SER A 56 10.36 0.57 6.78
N CYS A 57 10.53 -0.49 6.01
CA CYS A 57 11.17 -0.48 4.70
C CYS A 57 10.09 -0.47 3.62
N LEU A 58 10.25 0.43 2.66
CA LEU A 58 9.34 0.60 1.53
C LEU A 58 9.77 -0.33 0.38
N ILE A 59 8.79 -0.95 -0.29
CA ILE A 59 9.01 -1.83 -1.44
C ILE A 59 8.50 -1.09 -2.68
N GLN A 60 9.40 -0.69 -3.58
CA GLN A 60 9.03 0.04 -4.81
C GLN A 60 9.69 -0.52 -6.07
N SER A 61 10.54 -1.53 -5.93
CA SER A 61 11.32 -2.10 -7.02
C SER A 61 11.60 -3.60 -6.81
N ASP A 62 11.97 -4.28 -7.89
CA ASP A 62 12.41 -5.68 -7.83
C ASP A 62 13.62 -5.87 -6.90
N MET A 63 14.48 -4.86 -6.79
CA MET A 63 15.61 -4.90 -5.86
C MET A 63 15.13 -4.92 -4.41
N ASP A 64 14.11 -4.14 -4.06
CA ASP A 64 13.57 -4.09 -2.70
C ASP A 64 12.93 -5.43 -2.32
N VAL A 65 12.17 -6.04 -3.23
CA VAL A 65 11.59 -7.38 -3.04
C VAL A 65 12.69 -8.41 -2.79
N ARG A 66 13.78 -8.35 -3.57
CA ARG A 66 14.91 -9.26 -3.43
C ARG A 66 15.69 -9.04 -2.13
N VAL A 67 15.92 -7.79 -1.73
CA VAL A 67 16.59 -7.46 -0.45
C VAL A 67 15.74 -7.94 0.72
N MET A 68 14.44 -7.69 0.69
CA MET A 68 13.48 -8.20 1.67
C MET A 68 13.55 -9.73 1.73
N HIS A 69 13.41 -10.44 0.61
CA HIS A 69 13.48 -11.90 0.56
C HIS A 69 14.79 -12.44 1.16
N LEU A 70 15.94 -11.93 0.75
CA LEU A 70 17.25 -12.35 1.24
C LEU A 70 17.41 -12.09 2.75
N PHE A 71 16.97 -10.94 3.24
CA PHE A 71 17.05 -10.59 4.66
C PHE A 71 16.30 -11.63 5.51
N PHE A 72 15.04 -11.93 5.18
CA PHE A 72 14.24 -12.83 6.00
C PHE A 72 14.61 -14.30 5.85
N ILE A 73 15.12 -14.72 4.68
CA ILE A 73 15.69 -16.06 4.52
C ILE A 73 16.92 -16.24 5.42
N ASN A 74 17.80 -15.23 5.49
CA ASN A 74 18.98 -15.28 6.38
C ASN A 74 18.59 -15.30 7.86
N GLU A 75 17.53 -14.59 8.23
CA GLU A 75 16.92 -14.62 9.56
C GLU A 75 16.12 -15.92 9.84
N LYS A 76 16.10 -16.88 8.91
CA LYS A 76 15.37 -18.16 9.01
C LYS A 76 13.86 -17.96 9.27
N LYS A 77 13.30 -16.87 8.76
CA LYS A 77 11.88 -16.56 8.87
C LYS A 77 11.14 -17.23 7.72
N THR A 78 9.97 -17.78 8.01
CA THR A 78 9.11 -18.47 7.02
C THR A 78 7.98 -17.59 6.51
N SER A 79 7.74 -16.45 7.16
CA SER A 79 6.72 -15.48 6.77
C SER A 79 7.13 -14.05 7.09
N ILE A 80 6.60 -13.10 6.33
CA ILE A 80 6.75 -11.66 6.53
C ILE A 80 5.38 -10.98 6.47
N ASP A 81 5.14 -10.02 7.35
CA ASP A 81 3.99 -9.12 7.25
C ASP A 81 4.34 -7.93 6.35
N ILE A 82 3.51 -7.73 5.34
CA ILE A 82 3.56 -6.61 4.41
C ILE A 82 2.34 -5.73 4.70
N ASN A 83 2.60 -4.49 5.11
CA ASN A 83 1.57 -3.50 5.35
C ASN A 83 1.25 -2.76 4.06
N ILE A 84 -0.04 -2.63 3.76
CA ILE A 84 -0.55 -1.87 2.62
C ILE A 84 -1.04 -0.52 3.13
N SER A 85 -0.43 0.56 2.63
CA SER A 85 -0.87 1.94 2.88
C SER A 85 -1.54 2.47 1.61
N ASP A 86 -2.86 2.56 1.63
CA ASP A 86 -3.64 3.10 0.49
C ASP A 86 -3.61 4.64 0.49
N HIS A 87 -3.35 5.22 -0.67
CA HIS A 87 -3.23 6.65 -0.93
C HIS A 87 -4.40 7.21 -1.72
N MET A 88 -5.44 6.41 -1.98
CA MET A 88 -6.64 6.91 -2.65
C MET A 88 -7.16 8.15 -1.94
N ILE A 89 -7.04 9.28 -2.62
CA ILE A 89 -7.66 10.53 -2.22
C ILE A 89 -9.16 10.25 -2.22
N VAL A 90 -9.78 10.31 -1.04
CA VAL A 90 -11.23 10.50 -0.98
C VAL A 90 -11.47 11.86 -1.63
N GLU A 91 -11.84 11.91 -2.91
CA GLU A 91 -12.51 13.09 -3.48
C GLU A 91 -13.86 13.19 -2.77
N ALA A 92 -13.84 13.74 -1.57
CA ALA A 92 -15.03 14.25 -0.92
C ALA A 92 -15.51 15.41 -1.79
N GLY A 93 -16.48 15.12 -2.65
CA GLY A 93 -17.19 16.13 -3.43
C GLY A 93 -17.67 17.25 -2.51
N ALA A 94 -17.10 18.44 -2.70
CA ALA A 94 -17.55 19.69 -2.09
C ALA A 94 -17.56 20.79 -3.15
N TYR A 95 -18.33 20.57 -4.23
CA TYR A 95 -18.83 21.66 -5.06
C TYR A 95 -20.22 22.03 -4.54
N ALA A 96 -20.28 22.72 -3.40
CA ALA A 96 -21.48 23.45 -3.02
C ALA A 96 -21.29 24.90 -3.47
N ASN A 97 -21.85 25.20 -4.65
CA ASN A 97 -22.17 26.55 -5.06
C ASN A 97 -23.02 27.21 -3.96
N ALA A 98 -22.52 28.26 -3.32
CA ALA A 98 -23.37 29.25 -2.68
C ALA A 98 -23.47 30.43 -3.65
N GLU A 99 -24.54 30.36 -4.44
CA GLU A 99 -24.98 31.41 -5.34
C GLU A 99 -25.17 32.73 -4.58
N ASN A 100 -24.66 33.76 -5.21
CA ASN A 100 -25.05 35.16 -5.15
C ASN A 100 -26.46 35.40 -4.58
N SER A 101 -26.57 35.83 -3.31
CA SER A 101 -27.79 36.47 -2.81
C SER A 101 -27.56 37.98 -2.74
N CYS A 102 -27.97 38.67 -3.80
CA CYS A 102 -28.39 40.07 -3.72
C CYS A 102 -29.45 40.24 -2.60
N GLY A 103 -29.38 41.35 -1.87
CA GLY A 103 -30.47 41.78 -0.96
C GLY A 103 -29.95 42.67 0.16
N GLY A 104 -29.85 43.98 -0.10
CA GLY A 104 -29.05 44.90 0.69
C GLY A 104 -29.73 45.58 1.88
N ARG A 105 -29.03 46.62 2.37
CA ARG A 105 -29.52 47.87 2.98
C ARG A 105 -28.32 48.67 3.51
N GLN A 106 -28.01 49.78 2.84
CA GLN A 106 -28.21 51.15 3.34
C GLN A 106 -27.04 51.68 4.21
N HIS A 107 -26.15 52.44 3.57
CA HIS A 107 -25.64 53.73 4.10
C HIS A 107 -26.86 54.63 4.40
N PRO A 108 -26.84 55.54 5.41
CA PRO A 108 -25.84 56.63 5.60
C PRO A 108 -25.44 56.79 7.10
N CYS A 109 -24.49 57.60 7.56
CA CYS A 109 -23.87 58.85 7.16
C CYS A 109 -22.36 58.80 7.47
#